data_AF-A0A5D4H9U8-F1
#
_entry.id   AF-A0A5D4H9U8-F1
#
_cell.length_a   1.000
_cell.length_b   1.000
_cell.length_c   1.000
_cell.angle_alpha   90.00
_cell.angle_beta   90.00
_cell.angle_gamma   90.00
#
_symmetry.space_group_name_H-M   'P 1'
#
loop_
_entity.id
_entity.type
_entity.pdbx_description
1 polymer ?
#
loop_
_entity_poly.entity_id
_entity_poly.type
_entity_poly.pdbx_seq_one_letter_code
_entity_poly.pdbx_strand_id
1 'polypeptide(L)'
;MAELKKRILTLDSGKTIKLWGNSLAIGKSLEIAEAYAPNIFFYAVTQNGDKATPVVSNPHGLTRDELLELADYSIRLWMDFKDAIRKHGINNVKVFIKEGII
;
A
#
# COMPACT_ATOMS: atom_id res chain seq x y z
N MET A 1 12.99 1.72 4.76
CA MET A 1 11.82 0.97 4.28
C MET A 1 10.62 1.89 4.30
N ALA A 2 9.68 1.68 3.37
CA ALA A 2 8.53 2.52 3.18
C ALA A 2 7.80 2.85 4.49
N GLU A 3 7.39 4.11 4.62
CA GLU A 3 6.70 4.64 5.78
C GLU A 3 5.44 5.38 5.34
N LEU A 4 4.31 5.06 5.97
CA LEU A 4 3.08 5.82 5.81
C LEU A 4 2.83 6.68 7.06
N LYS A 5 3.01 7.99 6.91
CA LYS A 5 2.70 8.96 7.97
C LYS A 5 1.54 9.84 7.53
N LYS A 6 0.42 9.75 8.26
CA LYS A 6 -0.87 10.35 7.89
C LYS A 6 -1.33 9.84 6.51
N ARG A 7 -1.04 10.60 5.45
CA ARG A 7 -1.40 10.29 4.06
C ARG A 7 -0.22 10.41 3.10
N ILE A 8 1.00 10.45 3.65
CA ILE A 8 2.22 10.54 2.86
C ILE A 8 2.94 9.21 2.99
N LEU A 9 3.02 8.49 1.88
CA LEU A 9 3.84 7.30 1.72
C LEU A 9 5.22 7.74 1.22
N THR A 10 6.24 7.53 2.03
CA THR A 10 7.64 7.82 1.68
C THR A 10 8.36 6.50 1.43
N LEU A 11 9.03 6.38 0.29
CA LEU A 11 9.82 5.21 -0.12
C LEU A 11 11.31 5.44 0.18
N ASP A 12 12.10 4.37 0.20
CA ASP A 12 13.55 4.45 0.44
C ASP A 12 14.31 5.22 -0.65
N SER A 13 13.75 5.30 -1.85
CA SER A 13 14.24 6.17 -2.92
C SER A 13 14.14 7.67 -2.61
N GLY A 14 13.44 8.05 -1.53
CA GLY A 14 13.07 9.42 -1.21
C GLY A 14 11.80 9.90 -1.94
N LYS A 15 11.23 9.07 -2.82
CA LYS A 15 9.95 9.38 -3.48
C LYS A 15 8.81 9.42 -2.47
N THR A 16 7.97 10.43 -2.58
CA THR A 16 6.77 10.58 -1.76
C THR A 16 5.51 10.51 -2.60
N ILE A 17 4.53 9.71 -2.17
CA ILE A 17 3.20 9.64 -2.77
C ILE A 17 2.19 10.15 -1.75
N LYS A 18 1.40 11.15 -2.16
CA LYS A 18 0.27 11.61 -1.37
C LYS A 18 -0.93 10.70 -1.64
N LEU A 19 -1.25 9.89 -0.65
CA LEU A 19 -2.39 9.00 -0.60
C LEU A 19 -3.68 9.78 -0.31
N TRP A 20 -4.81 9.20 -0.68
CA TRP A 20 -6.14 9.70 -0.31
C TRP A 20 -6.48 9.33 1.12
N GLY A 21 -6.15 8.09 1.51
CA GLY A 21 -6.36 7.51 2.82
C GLY A 21 -5.07 7.33 3.61
N ASN A 22 -5.19 6.53 4.68
CA ASN A 22 -4.10 6.09 5.54
C ASN A 22 -3.91 4.56 5.51
N SER A 23 -4.34 3.93 4.41
CA SER A 23 -4.25 2.49 4.21
C SER A 23 -3.74 2.18 2.82
N LEU A 24 -3.16 0.99 2.68
CA LEU A 24 -2.66 0.43 1.45
C LEU A 24 -3.08 -1.04 1.43
N ALA A 25 -3.57 -1.53 0.29
CA ALA A 25 -3.91 -2.93 0.13
C ALA A 25 -3.43 -3.46 -1.23
N ILE A 26 -3.04 -4.73 -1.24
CA ILE A 26 -2.76 -5.49 -2.47
C ILE A 26 -3.91 -6.47 -2.67
N GLY A 27 -4.66 -6.30 -3.76
CA GLY A 27 -5.82 -7.13 -4.09
C GLY A 27 -5.42 -8.49 -4.69
N LYS A 28 -6.41 -9.38 -4.88
CA LYS A 28 -6.20 -10.68 -5.56
C LYS A 28 -5.71 -10.53 -7.01
N SER A 29 -6.06 -9.42 -7.65
CA SER A 29 -5.58 -9.03 -8.99
C SER A 29 -4.13 -8.50 -9.00
N LEU A 30 -3.46 -8.45 -7.83
CA LEU A 30 -2.14 -7.85 -7.62
C LEU A 30 -2.09 -6.33 -7.83
N GLU A 31 -3.25 -5.69 -7.90
CA GLU A 31 -3.35 -4.24 -7.93
C GLU A 31 -3.12 -3.66 -6.54
N ILE A 32 -2.43 -2.52 -6.49
CA ILE A 32 -2.17 -1.77 -5.27
C ILE A 32 -3.20 -0.65 -5.19
N ALA A 33 -4.02 -0.67 -4.15
CA ALA A 33 -5.22 0.15 -4.04
C ALA A 33 -5.35 0.84 -2.68
N GLU A 34 -6.18 1.88 -2.67
CA GLU A 34 -6.59 2.67 -1.52
C GLU A 34 -8.12 2.65 -1.35
N ALA A 35 -8.72 1.46 -1.13
CA ALA A 35 -10.17 1.31 -0.97
C ALA A 35 -10.99 2.05 -2.06
N TYR A 36 -11.68 3.15 -1.70
CA TYR A 36 -12.52 3.95 -2.60
C TYR A 36 -11.78 5.06 -3.39
N ALA A 37 -10.45 5.00 -3.43
CA ALA A 37 -9.61 5.95 -4.17
C ALA A 37 -8.92 5.27 -5.37
N PRO A 38 -8.39 6.05 -6.34
CA PRO A 38 -7.67 5.51 -7.49
C PRO A 38 -6.51 4.60 -7.08
N ASN A 39 -6.29 3.53 -7.84
CA ASN A 39 -5.21 2.58 -7.60
C ASN A 39 -3.84 3.21 -7.89
N ILE A 40 -2.84 2.78 -7.12
CA ILE A 40 -1.43 3.21 -7.22
C ILE A 40 -0.71 2.44 -8.34
N PHE A 41 -1.07 1.17 -8.53
CA PHE A 41 -0.55 0.30 -9.58
C PHE A 41 -1.64 -0.70 -9.98
N PHE A 42 -2.06 -0.71 -11.25
CA PHE A 42 -3.27 -1.43 -11.65
C PHE A 42 -3.30 -1.84 -13.12
N TYR A 43 -4.22 -2.74 -13.46
CA TYR A 43 -4.54 -3.10 -14.84
C TYR A 43 -5.52 -2.08 -15.42
N ALA A 44 -5.23 -1.57 -16.62
CA ALA A 44 -6.14 -0.69 -17.34
C ALA A 44 -6.38 -1.22 -18.76
N VAL A 45 -7.48 -0.77 -19.37
CA VAL A 45 -7.76 -1.01 -20.78
C VAL A 45 -7.80 0.32 -21.49
N THR A 46 -6.90 0.51 -22.46
CA THR A 46 -6.94 1.67 -23.35
C THR A 46 -7.76 1.33 -24.58
N GLN A 47 -8.73 2.18 -24.93
CA GLN A 47 -9.51 2.04 -26.16
C GLN A 47 -8.94 2.99 -27.22
N ASN A 48 -8.49 2.42 -28.34
CA ASN A 48 -8.11 3.17 -29.53
C ASN A 48 -9.04 2.72 -30.67
N GLY A 49 -10.13 3.48 -30.87
CA GLY A 49 -11.23 3.07 -31.76
C GLY A 49 -11.87 1.76 -31.26
N ASP A 50 -12.08 0.81 -32.16
CA ASP A 50 -12.70 -0.50 -31.83
C ASP A 50 -11.75 -1.49 -31.14
N LYS A 51 -10.47 -1.13 -30.92
CA LYS A 51 -9.49 -2.03 -30.29
C LYS A 51 -9.25 -1.66 -28.84
N ALA A 52 -9.64 -2.55 -27.95
CA ALA A 52 -9.27 -2.55 -26.53
C ALA A 52 -7.90 -3.22 -26.35
N THR A 53 -6.93 -2.49 -25.81
CA THR A 53 -5.59 -3.02 -25.50
C THR A 53 -5.37 -3.02 -23.98
N PRO A 54 -5.03 -4.18 -23.37
CA PRO A 54 -4.67 -4.24 -21.96
C PRO A 54 -3.31 -3.57 -21.72
N VAL A 55 -3.22 -2.74 -20.68
CA VAL A 55 -1.99 -2.06 -20.29
C VAL A 55 -1.80 -2.08 -18.77
N VAL A 56 -0.54 -2.00 -18.35
CA VAL A 56 -0.19 -1.76 -16.94
C VAL A 56 -0.19 -0.26 -16.68
N SER A 57 -0.94 0.17 -15.68
CA SER A 57 -1.00 1.56 -15.23
C SER A 57 -0.15 1.77 -13.99
N ASN A 58 0.82 2.68 -14.10
CA ASN A 58 1.73 3.08 -13.03
C ASN A 58 1.83 4.61 -12.98
N PRO A 59 0.77 5.31 -12.53
CA PRO A 59 0.67 6.77 -12.58
C PRO A 59 1.73 7.50 -11.76
N HIS A 60 2.33 6.83 -10.76
CA HIS A 60 3.38 7.39 -9.90
C HIS A 60 4.80 7.05 -10.39
N GLY A 61 4.92 6.37 -11.54
CA GLY A 61 6.21 5.98 -12.13
C GLY A 61 7.06 5.17 -11.15
N LEU A 62 6.44 4.28 -10.38
CA LEU A 62 7.12 3.42 -9.42
C LEU A 62 8.10 2.49 -10.14
N THR A 63 9.32 2.41 -9.62
CA THR A 63 10.30 1.44 -10.10
C THR A 63 9.96 0.04 -9.63
N ARG A 64 10.66 -0.97 -10.18
CA ARG A 64 10.57 -2.35 -9.70
C ARG A 64 10.84 -2.44 -8.20
N ASP A 65 11.93 -1.82 -7.74
CA ASP A 65 12.36 -1.92 -6.35
C ASP A 65 11.38 -1.21 -5.42
N GLU A 66 10.81 -0.08 -5.85
CA GLU A 66 9.74 0.61 -5.12
C GLU A 66 8.47 -0.23 -5.00
N LEU A 67 8.08 -0.98 -6.05
CA LEU A 67 6.93 -1.89 -5.99
C LEU A 67 7.19 -3.08 -5.05
N LEU A 68 8.41 -3.63 -5.05
CA LEU A 68 8.82 -4.67 -4.12
C LEU A 68 8.83 -4.14 -2.68
N GLU A 69 9.31 -2.93 -2.47
CA GLU A 69 9.29 -2.26 -1.17
C GLU A 69 7.86 -2.07 -0.63
N LEU A 70 6.88 -1.76 -1.48
CA LEU A 70 5.47 -1.69 -1.09
C LEU A 70 4.89 -3.05 -0.68
N ALA A 71 5.34 -4.13 -1.33
CA ALA A 71 4.96 -5.48 -0.93
C ALA A 71 5.56 -5.85 0.43
N ASP A 72 6.85 -5.57 0.64
CA ASP A 72 7.54 -5.78 1.91
C ASP A 72 6.93 -4.96 3.05
N TYR A 73 6.53 -3.71 2.77
CA TYR A 73 5.79 -2.87 3.69
C TYR A 73 4.47 -3.52 4.12
N SER A 74 3.69 -4.04 3.17
CA SER A 74 2.43 -4.73 3.44
C SER A 74 2.64 -5.99 4.29
N ILE A 75 3.69 -6.77 4.00
CA ILE A 75 4.08 -7.93 4.81
C ILE A 75 4.43 -7.51 6.23
N ARG A 76 5.22 -6.45 6.41
CA ARG A 76 5.55 -5.93 7.74
C ARG A 76 4.31 -5.50 8.51
N LEU A 77 3.36 -4.82 7.89
CA LEU A 77 2.08 -4.47 8.55
C LEU A 77 1.34 -5.71 9.04
N TRP A 78 1.30 -6.79 8.26
CA TRP A 78 0.69 -8.05 8.69
C TRP A 78 1.46 -8.71 9.84
N MET A 79 2.78 -8.64 9.84
CA MET A 79 3.61 -9.14 10.95
C MET A 79 3.35 -8.34 12.23
N ASP A 80 3.43 -7.01 12.15
CA ASP A 80 3.15 -6.09 13.27
C ASP A 80 1.75 -6.35 13.85
N PHE A 81 0.73 -6.53 13.00
CA PHE A 81 -0.63 -6.83 13.43
C PHE A 81 -0.75 -8.19 14.14
N LYS A 82 -0.14 -9.24 13.58
CA LYS A 82 -0.12 -10.56 14.22
C LYS A 82 0.56 -10.52 15.59
N ASP A 83 1.67 -9.81 15.69
CA ASP A 83 2.43 -9.71 16.94
C ASP A 83 1.67 -8.91 18.00
N ALA A 84 0.98 -7.84 17.60
CA ALA A 84 0.08 -7.10 18.48
C ALA A 84 -1.06 -7.97 19.03
N ILE A 85 -1.71 -8.78 18.19
CA ILE A 85 -2.74 -9.74 18.63
C ILE A 85 -2.16 -10.79 19.57
N ARG A 86 -0.99 -11.37 19.24
CA ARG A 86 -0.34 -12.38 20.09
C ARG A 86 0.01 -11.83 21.47
N LYS A 87 0.53 -10.60 21.52
CA LYS A 87 0.97 -9.96 22.77
C LYS A 87 -0.19 -9.47 23.63
N HIS A 88 -1.26 -8.95 23.02
CA HIS A 88 -2.31 -8.23 23.74
C HIS A 88 -3.69 -8.90 23.73
N GLY A 89 -3.92 -9.88 22.86
CA GLY A 89 -5.22 -10.48 22.60
C GLY A 89 -6.16 -9.56 21.80
N ILE A 90 -7.35 -10.05 21.45
CA ILE A 90 -8.29 -9.32 20.57
C ILE A 90 -9.14 -8.25 21.27
N ASN A 91 -9.18 -8.24 22.60
CA ASN A 91 -10.04 -7.36 23.41
C ASN A 91 -9.26 -6.24 24.13
N ASN A 92 -8.02 -5.97 23.71
CA ASN A 92 -7.15 -4.99 24.34
C ASN A 92 -6.82 -3.84 23.38
N VAL A 93 -7.11 -2.60 23.77
CA VAL A 93 -6.85 -1.40 22.96
C VAL A 93 -5.37 -1.26 22.56
N LYS A 94 -4.45 -1.85 23.33
CA LYS A 94 -3.01 -1.85 23.02
C LYS A 94 -2.66 -2.52 21.69
N VAL A 95 -3.57 -3.31 21.10
CA VAL A 95 -3.40 -3.84 19.73
C VAL A 95 -3.17 -2.74 18.69
N PHE A 96 -3.74 -1.54 18.90
CA PHE A 96 -3.66 -0.42 17.95
C PHE A 96 -2.56 0.59 18.29
N ILE A 97 -1.91 0.46 19.43
CA ILE A 97 -0.94 1.44 19.93
C ILE A 97 0.46 0.88 19.67
N LYS A 98 1.23 1.55 18.80
CA LYS A 98 2.63 1.21 18.59
C LYS A 98 3.44 1.75 19.77
N GLU A 99 4.08 0.85 20.55
CA GLU A 99 5.02 1.25 21.58
C GLU A 99 6.14 2.08 20.92
N GLY A 100 6.21 3.38 21.22
CA GLY A 100 7.19 4.32 20.64
C GLY A 100 6.63 5.48 19.81
N ILE A 101 5.31 5.61 19.65
CA ILE A 101 4.67 6.81 19.04
C ILE A 101 3.64 7.37 20.01
N ILE A 102 4.11 8.20 20.96
CA ILE A 102 3.31 9.18 21.71
C ILE A 102 3.88 10.54 21.36
#